data_AF-A0A0P7GRF5-F1
#
_entry.id   AF-A0A0P7GRF5-F1
#
_cell.length_a   1.000
_cell.length_b   1.000
_cell.length_c   1.000
_cell.angle_alpha   90.00
_cell.angle_beta   90.00
_cell.angle_gamma   90.00
#
_symmetry.space_group_name_H-M   'P 1'
#
loop_
_entity.id
_entity.type
_entity.pdbx_description
1 polymer ?
#
loop_
_entity_poly.entity_id
_entity_poly.type
_entity_poly.pdbx_seq_one_letter_code
_entity_poly.pdbx_strand_id
1 'polypeptide(L)'
;MWSSDADAFRPPSASEAIYDRLGLDPYNPIAQEVKGRDFDPTAYDRPASAWYDGPVAAVEVRDKRGNRGLLEHSESSVQSSGVVDATDAESLAEAVATAQRFERVVARLRDRGRQPTVDELRERVLEDVYREDHGRLFDREQPIDESAFRAAVATHAQRFLRE
;
A
#
# COMPACT_ATOMS: atom_id res chain seq x y z
N MET A 1 19.64 1.08 -2.78
CA MET A 1 20.10 -0.31 -3.02
C MET A 1 21.20 -0.67 -2.02
N TRP A 2 21.17 -1.85 -1.40
CA TRP A 2 22.25 -2.30 -0.50
C TRP A 2 23.49 -2.72 -1.32
N SER A 3 24.68 -2.42 -0.83
CA SER A 3 25.95 -2.86 -1.42
C SER A 3 26.74 -3.63 -0.38
N SER A 4 26.88 -4.95 -0.54
CA SER A 4 27.68 -5.79 0.36
C SER A 4 29.13 -5.30 0.47
N ASP A 5 29.73 -4.91 -0.66
CA ASP A 5 31.14 -4.52 -0.71
C ASP A 5 31.43 -3.21 0.06
N ALA A 6 30.43 -2.34 0.16
CA ALA A 6 30.54 -1.07 0.87
C ALA A 6 29.91 -1.13 2.27
N ASP A 7 29.32 -2.27 2.63
CA ASP A 7 28.50 -2.50 3.82
C ASP A 7 27.52 -1.34 4.10
N ALA A 8 26.92 -0.81 3.04
CA ALA A 8 26.13 0.41 3.09
C ALA A 8 25.09 0.48 1.97
N PHE A 9 24.06 1.29 2.19
CA PHE A 9 23.13 1.66 1.13
C PHE A 9 23.75 2.67 0.17
N ARG A 10 23.64 2.40 -1.13
CA ARG A 10 24.04 3.35 -2.18
C ARG A 10 23.17 4.60 -2.14
N PRO A 11 23.74 5.78 -2.45
CA PRO A 11 22.96 7.01 -2.56
C PRO A 11 21.87 6.89 -3.64
N PRO A 12 20.81 7.71 -3.56
CA PRO A 12 19.69 7.65 -4.52
C PRO A 12 20.13 7.72 -5.98
N SER A 13 20.98 8.69 -6.34
CA SER A 13 21.49 8.87 -7.72
C SER A 13 22.28 7.67 -8.25
N ALA A 14 23.06 7.01 -7.38
CA ALA A 14 23.77 5.80 -7.77
C ALA A 14 22.83 4.60 -7.92
N SER A 15 21.71 4.58 -7.19
CA SER A 15 20.67 3.57 -7.38
C SER A 15 19.92 3.82 -8.70
N GLU A 16 19.49 5.05 -8.98
CA GLU A 16 18.83 5.46 -10.23
C GLU A 16 19.63 5.07 -11.46
N ALA A 17 20.93 5.39 -11.50
CA ALA A 17 21.80 5.01 -12.61
C ALA A 17 21.89 3.49 -12.85
N ILE A 18 21.70 2.67 -11.80
CA ILE A 18 21.67 1.22 -11.93
C ILE A 18 20.33 0.77 -12.53
N TYR A 19 19.20 1.33 -12.08
CA TYR A 19 17.88 1.05 -12.65
C TYR A 19 17.84 1.40 -14.14
N ASP A 20 18.32 2.59 -14.51
CA ASP A 20 18.41 3.03 -15.91
C ASP A 20 19.23 2.07 -16.77
N ARG A 21 20.39 1.64 -16.27
CA ARG A 21 21.26 0.69 -17.00
C ARG A 21 20.60 -0.68 -17.19
N LEU A 22 19.74 -1.08 -16.28
CA LEU A 22 18.98 -2.33 -16.35
C LEU A 22 17.69 -2.20 -17.17
N GLY A 23 17.35 -0.99 -17.64
CA GLY A 23 16.07 -0.73 -18.33
C GLY A 23 14.87 -0.88 -17.41
N LEU A 24 15.05 -0.64 -16.11
CA LEU A 24 14.01 -0.69 -15.10
C LEU A 24 13.63 0.74 -14.70
N ASP A 25 12.34 0.96 -14.41
CA ASP A 25 11.92 2.24 -13.84
C ASP A 25 12.42 2.33 -12.38
N PRO A 26 13.19 3.36 -12.01
CA PRO A 26 13.61 3.56 -10.64
C PRO A 26 12.40 3.84 -9.73
N TYR A 27 12.60 3.63 -8.42
CA TYR A 27 11.61 4.01 -7.41
C TYR A 27 11.22 5.49 -7.57
N ASN A 28 9.94 5.80 -7.75
CA ASN A 28 9.44 7.16 -8.00
C ASN A 28 9.93 8.17 -6.94
N PRO A 29 10.91 9.03 -7.27
CA PRO A 29 11.30 10.08 -6.35
C PRO A 29 10.20 11.14 -6.35
N ILE A 30 9.56 11.34 -5.21
CA ILE A 30 8.52 12.37 -5.06
C ILE A 30 9.14 13.78 -5.17
N ALA A 31 10.30 13.96 -4.54
CA ALA A 31 11.09 15.18 -4.62
C ALA A 31 12.56 14.88 -4.29
N GLN A 32 13.49 15.64 -4.87
CA GLN A 32 14.92 15.56 -4.61
C GLN A 32 15.47 16.95 -4.26
N GLU A 33 16.51 16.99 -3.43
CA GLU A 33 17.24 18.21 -3.06
C GLU A 33 16.40 19.31 -2.38
N VAL A 34 15.39 18.92 -1.60
CA VAL A 34 14.63 19.86 -0.77
C VAL A 34 15.51 20.43 0.34
N LYS A 35 15.48 21.76 0.52
CA LYS A 35 16.19 22.42 1.62
C LYS A 35 15.52 22.08 2.94
N GLY A 36 16.26 21.48 3.88
CA GLY A 36 15.70 21.04 5.16
C GLY A 36 15.03 22.15 5.99
N ARG A 37 15.48 23.40 5.86
CA ARG A 37 14.83 24.56 6.53
C ARG A 37 13.44 24.92 5.96
N ASP A 38 13.18 24.50 4.72
CA ASP A 38 11.96 24.79 3.98
C ASP A 38 11.05 23.54 3.95
N PHE A 39 11.44 22.48 4.67
CA PHE A 39 10.68 21.23 4.79
C PHE A 39 10.06 21.12 6.18
N ASP A 40 8.74 21.20 6.25
CA ASP A 40 7.97 20.92 7.46
C ASP A 40 7.32 19.54 7.33
N PRO A 41 7.79 18.52 8.08
CA PRO A 41 7.22 17.17 8.02
C PRO A 41 5.77 17.11 8.52
N THR A 42 5.32 18.07 9.32
CA THR A 42 3.97 18.11 9.87
C THR A 42 2.96 18.76 8.91
N ALA A 43 3.44 19.64 8.03
CA ALA A 43 2.63 20.31 7.01
C ALA A 43 2.82 19.72 5.59
N TYR A 44 3.51 18.58 5.48
CA TYR A 44 3.79 17.96 4.19
C TYR A 44 2.55 17.26 3.61
N ASP A 45 2.04 17.80 2.50
CA ASP A 45 0.95 17.18 1.75
C ASP A 45 1.42 15.91 1.05
N ARG A 46 0.73 14.80 1.34
CA ARG A 46 1.06 13.49 0.77
C ARG A 46 0.55 13.43 -0.68
N PRO A 47 1.42 13.13 -1.67
CA PRO A 47 0.99 13.04 -3.05
C PRO A 47 0.11 11.81 -3.31
N ALA A 48 -0.52 11.79 -4.47
CA ALA A 48 -1.14 10.59 -5.00
C ALA A 48 -0.09 9.50 -5.26
N SER A 49 -0.47 8.25 -5.01
CA SER A 49 0.31 7.08 -5.36
C SER A 49 0.34 6.91 -6.88
N ALA A 50 1.50 6.53 -7.41
CA ALA A 50 1.65 6.13 -8.81
C ALA A 50 1.20 4.69 -9.08
N TRP A 51 0.97 3.90 -8.02
CA TRP A 51 0.77 2.45 -8.10
C TRP A 51 -0.66 2.02 -7.83
N TYR A 52 -1.48 2.89 -7.25
CA TYR A 52 -2.88 2.61 -6.94
C TYR A 52 -3.66 3.91 -6.81
N ASP A 53 -4.98 3.77 -6.86
CA ASP A 53 -5.89 4.89 -6.68
C ASP A 53 -5.89 5.37 -5.23
N GLY A 54 -5.19 6.45 -4.88
CA GLY A 54 -5.22 7.03 -3.54
C GLY A 54 -3.94 7.77 -3.16
N PRO A 55 -3.87 8.33 -1.95
CA PRO A 55 -2.63 8.93 -1.45
C PRO A 55 -1.57 7.84 -1.20
N VAL A 56 -0.29 8.19 -1.29
CA VAL A 56 0.83 7.29 -0.93
C VAL A 56 0.68 6.76 0.50
N ALA A 57 1.03 5.49 0.71
CA ALA A 57 0.92 4.82 2.02
C ALA A 57 1.82 5.51 3.07
N ALA A 58 3.02 5.87 2.63
CA ALA A 58 3.95 6.69 3.39
C ALA A 58 4.95 7.36 2.46
N VAL A 59 5.63 8.40 2.95
CA VAL A 59 6.78 9.02 2.30
C VAL A 59 8.02 8.78 3.14
N GLU A 60 9.03 8.12 2.56
CA GLU A 60 10.34 8.01 3.20
C GLU A 60 11.16 9.27 2.90
N VAL A 61 11.56 9.97 3.95
CA VAL A 61 12.45 11.12 3.87
C VAL A 61 13.86 10.65 4.19
N ARG A 62 14.81 10.99 3.32
CA ARG A 62 16.24 10.70 3.52
C ARG A 62 17.07 11.96 3.46
N ASP A 63 17.99 12.13 4.40
CA ASP A 63 18.98 13.21 4.33
C ASP A 63 20.32 12.74 3.72
N LYS A 64 21.20 13.68 3.43
CA LYS A 64 22.53 13.40 2.85
C LYS A 64 23.50 12.72 3.82
N ARG A 65 23.16 12.64 5.11
CA ARG A 65 23.95 11.98 6.16
C ARG A 65 23.51 10.52 6.38
N GLY A 66 22.48 10.07 5.66
CA GLY A 66 21.94 8.72 5.76
C GLY A 66 20.83 8.55 6.79
N ASN A 67 20.38 9.64 7.43
CA ASN A 67 19.22 9.61 8.32
C ASN A 67 17.94 9.35 7.52
N ARG A 68 16.97 8.69 8.16
CA ARG A 68 15.70 8.30 7.55
C ARG A 68 14.54 8.65 8.48
N GLY A 69 13.47 9.14 7.90
CA GLY A 69 12.18 9.33 8.55
C GLY A 69 11.07 8.79 7.68
N LEU A 70 9.99 8.33 8.30
CA LEU A 70 8.80 7.86 7.61
C LEU A 70 7.63 8.77 7.93
N LEU A 71 7.03 9.37 6.91
CA LEU A 71 5.78 10.12 7.02
C LEU A 71 4.63 9.19 6.66
N GLU A 72 4.11 8.47 7.64
CA GLU A 72 2.96 7.59 7.46
C GLU A 72 1.69 8.40 7.23
N HIS A 73 0.80 7.90 6.39
CA HIS A 73 -0.54 8.45 6.31
C HIS A 73 -1.35 7.97 7.53
N SER A 74 -1.99 8.88 8.25
CA SER A 74 -2.73 8.59 9.50
C SER A 74 -3.86 7.57 9.34
N GLU A 75 -4.36 7.33 8.12
CA GLU A 75 -5.36 6.29 7.81
C GLU A 75 -4.73 4.97 7.32
N SER A 76 -3.42 4.97 7.08
CA SER A 76 -2.62 3.78 6.73
C SER A 76 -1.98 3.12 7.94
N SER A 77 -1.94 3.81 9.09
CA SER A 77 -1.38 3.28 10.34
C SER A 77 -2.29 2.27 11.05
N VAL A 78 -3.29 1.73 10.34
CA VAL A 78 -3.95 0.49 10.79
C VAL A 78 -2.91 -0.59 10.61
N GLN A 79 -2.13 -0.77 11.67
CA GLN A 79 -1.30 -1.93 11.90
C GLN A 79 -2.06 -3.14 11.37
N SER A 80 -1.40 -3.88 10.47
CA SER A 80 -1.81 -5.21 10.08
C SER A 80 -1.68 -6.09 11.34
N SER A 81 -2.65 -5.90 12.25
CA SER A 81 -2.70 -6.49 13.58
C SER A 81 -3.00 -7.97 13.42
N GLY A 82 -2.03 -8.78 13.81
CA GLY A 82 -2.16 -10.21 13.96
C GLY A 82 -1.82 -11.00 12.69
N VAL A 83 -1.16 -12.15 12.90
CA VAL A 83 -1.20 -13.26 11.94
C VAL A 83 -2.66 -13.57 11.68
N VAL A 84 -3.11 -13.44 10.43
CA VAL A 84 -4.45 -13.89 10.04
C VAL A 84 -4.40 -15.42 10.04
N ASP A 85 -4.80 -16.02 11.16
CA ASP A 85 -5.00 -17.47 11.31
C ASP A 85 -6.31 -17.86 10.61
N ALA A 86 -6.34 -17.68 9.29
CA ALA A 86 -7.45 -18.08 8.45
C ALA A 86 -7.10 -19.39 7.75
N THR A 87 -7.92 -20.41 8.00
CA THR A 87 -7.78 -21.74 7.41
C THR A 87 -8.53 -21.91 6.09
N ASP A 88 -9.41 -20.96 5.76
CA ASP A 88 -10.27 -21.00 4.58
C ASP A 88 -10.51 -19.60 3.99
N ALA A 89 -11.11 -19.57 2.80
CA ALA A 89 -11.36 -18.37 2.03
C ALA A 89 -12.32 -17.37 2.71
N GLU A 90 -13.31 -17.84 3.46
CA GLU A 90 -14.30 -16.99 4.12
C GLU A 90 -13.69 -16.33 5.36
N SER A 91 -13.03 -17.12 6.20
CA SER A 91 -12.31 -16.64 7.39
C SER A 91 -11.23 -15.61 7.01
N LEU A 92 -10.57 -15.82 5.86
CA LEU A 92 -9.61 -14.87 5.31
C LEU A 92 -10.29 -13.58 4.86
N ALA A 93 -11.40 -13.68 4.11
CA ALA A 93 -12.16 -12.53 3.67
C ALA A 93 -12.69 -11.72 4.86
N GLU A 94 -13.18 -12.34 5.92
CA GLU A 94 -13.62 -11.65 7.14
C GLU A 94 -12.48 -10.87 7.80
N ALA A 95 -11.28 -11.44 7.85
CA ALA A 95 -10.12 -10.79 8.45
C ALA A 95 -9.61 -9.59 7.65
N VAL A 96 -9.70 -9.63 6.32
CA VAL A 96 -9.09 -8.62 5.43
C VAL A 96 -10.09 -7.68 4.77
N ALA A 97 -11.37 -8.02 4.66
CA ALA A 97 -12.42 -7.18 4.08
C ALA A 97 -13.19 -6.44 5.16
N THR A 98 -12.46 -5.70 6.00
CA THR A 98 -13.04 -4.97 7.14
C THR A 98 -13.87 -3.77 6.68
N ALA A 99 -14.86 -3.36 7.48
CA ALA A 99 -15.67 -2.16 7.23
C ALA A 99 -14.79 -0.92 6.99
N GLN A 100 -13.73 -0.76 7.78
CA GLN A 100 -12.79 0.36 7.63
C GLN A 100 -12.10 0.39 6.25
N ARG A 101 -11.74 -0.77 5.69
CA ARG A 101 -11.16 -0.85 4.35
C ARG A 101 -12.19 -0.47 3.28
N PHE A 102 -13.44 -0.91 3.43
CA PHE A 102 -14.52 -0.50 2.54
C PHE A 102 -14.81 1.00 2.63
N GLU A 103 -14.88 1.58 3.83
CA GLU A 103 -15.05 3.02 4.05
C GLU A 103 -13.96 3.83 3.35
N ARG A 104 -12.69 3.41 3.50
CA ARG A 104 -11.54 4.02 2.83
C ARG A 104 -11.65 3.95 1.30
N VAL A 105 -12.10 2.82 0.75
CA VAL A 105 -12.35 2.69 -0.70
C VAL A 105 -13.51 3.60 -1.14
N VAL A 106 -14.60 3.66 -0.38
CA VAL A 106 -15.75 4.52 -0.67
C VAL A 106 -15.36 5.99 -0.67
N ALA A 107 -14.60 6.45 0.32
CA ALA A 107 -14.09 7.83 0.37
C ALA A 107 -13.30 8.15 -0.90
N ARG A 108 -12.34 7.29 -1.26
CA ARG A 108 -11.53 7.44 -2.48
C ARG A 108 -12.35 7.44 -3.79
N LEU A 109 -13.45 6.69 -3.85
CA LEU A 109 -14.35 6.68 -5.01
C LEU A 109 -15.19 7.97 -5.07
N ARG A 110 -15.72 8.42 -3.93
CA ARG A 110 -16.55 9.63 -3.82
C ARG A 110 -15.76 10.91 -4.12
N ASP A 111 -14.52 11.00 -3.65
CA ASP A 111 -13.63 12.14 -3.96
C ASP A 111 -13.40 12.33 -5.46
N ARG A 112 -13.61 11.26 -6.24
CA ARG A 112 -13.50 11.26 -7.71
C ARG A 112 -14.86 11.33 -8.41
N GLY A 113 -15.94 11.60 -7.68
CA GLY A 113 -17.30 11.69 -8.22
C GLY A 113 -17.89 10.36 -8.69
N ARG A 114 -17.34 9.22 -8.25
CA ARG A 114 -17.85 7.88 -8.59
C ARG A 114 -18.75 7.36 -7.47
N GLN A 115 -19.88 6.76 -7.86
CA GLN A 115 -20.70 6.02 -6.90
C GLN A 115 -20.11 4.62 -6.70
N PRO A 116 -19.95 4.15 -5.45
CA PRO A 116 -19.42 2.83 -5.19
C PRO A 116 -20.41 1.72 -5.59
N THR A 117 -19.95 0.80 -6.42
CA THR A 117 -20.64 -0.46 -6.72
C THR A 117 -20.00 -1.64 -5.99
N VAL A 118 -20.73 -2.76 -5.87
CA VAL A 118 -20.20 -4.01 -5.27
C VAL A 118 -18.93 -4.45 -5.99
N ASP A 119 -18.93 -4.41 -7.33
CA ASP A 119 -17.78 -4.83 -8.13
C ASP A 119 -16.55 -3.92 -7.92
N GLU A 120 -16.75 -2.60 -7.87
CA GLU A 120 -15.65 -1.66 -7.62
C GLU A 120 -15.10 -1.78 -6.20
N LEU A 121 -15.97 -1.98 -5.20
CA LEU A 121 -15.53 -2.21 -3.83
C LEU A 121 -14.73 -3.51 -3.70
N ARG A 122 -15.24 -4.60 -4.27
CA ARG A 122 -14.53 -5.89 -4.32
C ARG A 122 -13.15 -5.70 -4.95
N GLU A 123 -13.10 -5.11 -6.14
CA GLU A 123 -11.85 -4.98 -6.90
C GLU A 123 -10.82 -4.14 -6.15
N ARG A 124 -11.21 -2.96 -5.67
CA ARG A 124 -10.30 -2.04 -4.98
C ARG A 124 -9.85 -2.56 -3.61
N VAL A 125 -10.72 -3.29 -2.89
CA VAL A 125 -10.32 -3.95 -1.64
C VAL A 125 -9.35 -5.10 -1.91
N LEU A 126 -9.61 -5.94 -2.91
CA LEU A 126 -8.67 -7.00 -3.29
C LEU A 126 -7.31 -6.43 -3.69
N GLU A 127 -7.28 -5.35 -4.47
CA GLU A 127 -6.05 -4.65 -4.85
C GLU A 127 -5.26 -4.17 -3.61
N ASP A 128 -5.94 -3.50 -2.67
CA ASP A 128 -5.33 -3.07 -1.39
C ASP A 128 -4.77 -4.28 -0.61
N VAL A 129 -5.55 -5.36 -0.48
CA VAL A 129 -5.18 -6.54 0.30
C VAL A 129 -4.03 -7.31 -0.35
N TYR A 130 -4.06 -7.53 -1.67
CA TYR A 130 -2.96 -8.19 -2.38
C TYR A 130 -1.65 -7.42 -2.25
N ARG A 131 -1.71 -6.09 -2.18
CA ARG A 131 -0.52 -5.25 -2.02
C ARG A 131 0.00 -5.23 -0.59
N GLU A 132 -0.88 -5.07 0.39
CA GLU A 132 -0.51 -4.91 1.80
C GLU A 132 -0.19 -6.25 2.47
N ASP A 133 -0.88 -7.32 2.07
CA ASP A 133 -0.82 -8.63 2.70
C ASP A 133 -0.31 -9.72 1.74
N HIS A 134 0.39 -9.37 0.63
CA HIS A 134 0.90 -10.34 -0.37
C HIS A 134 1.59 -11.55 0.27
N GLY A 135 2.63 -11.31 1.08
CA GLY A 135 3.38 -12.39 1.72
C GLY A 135 2.50 -13.20 2.67
N ARG A 136 1.53 -12.57 3.34
CA ARG A 136 0.58 -13.29 4.19
C ARG A 136 -0.37 -14.16 3.39
N LEU A 137 -0.76 -13.75 2.19
CA LEU A 137 -1.68 -14.50 1.33
C LEU A 137 -1.00 -15.67 0.62
N PHE A 138 0.21 -15.44 0.10
CA PHE A 138 0.88 -16.34 -0.84
C PHE A 138 2.07 -17.11 -0.24
N ASP A 139 2.64 -16.68 0.90
CA ASP A 139 3.70 -17.43 1.60
C ASP A 139 3.14 -18.34 2.70
N ARG A 140 1.96 -18.94 2.45
CA ARG A 140 1.29 -19.88 3.37
C ARG A 140 1.66 -21.33 3.07
N GLU A 141 1.67 -22.18 4.10
CA GLU A 141 1.86 -23.63 3.92
C GLU A 141 0.72 -24.27 3.11
N GLN A 142 -0.50 -23.77 3.27
CA GLN A 142 -1.67 -24.23 2.52
C GLN A 142 -2.19 -23.12 1.60
N PRO A 143 -2.32 -23.38 0.28
CA PRO A 143 -2.88 -22.40 -0.63
C PRO A 143 -4.37 -22.20 -0.35
N ILE A 144 -4.80 -20.94 -0.40
CA ILE A 144 -6.22 -20.58 -0.32
C ILE A 144 -6.85 -20.70 -1.70
N ASP A 145 -8.09 -21.17 -1.77
CA ASP A 145 -8.89 -21.08 -2.99
C ASP A 145 -9.18 -19.60 -3.31
N GLU A 146 -8.42 -19.06 -4.27
CA GLU A 146 -8.50 -17.67 -4.67
C GLU A 146 -9.88 -17.30 -5.24
N SER A 147 -10.54 -18.23 -5.93
CA SER A 147 -11.86 -17.99 -6.49
C SER A 147 -12.91 -17.85 -5.38
N ALA A 148 -12.83 -18.73 -4.38
CA ALA A 148 -13.68 -18.67 -3.18
C ALA A 148 -13.41 -17.39 -2.38
N PHE A 149 -12.13 -16.99 -2.24
CA PHE A 149 -11.76 -15.78 -1.52
C PHE A 149 -12.31 -14.52 -2.20
N ARG A 150 -12.16 -14.40 -3.52
CA ARG A 150 -12.71 -13.28 -4.29
C ARG A 150 -14.25 -13.22 -4.20
N ALA A 151 -14.91 -14.38 -4.20
CA ALA A 151 -16.36 -14.46 -4.02
C ALA A 151 -16.81 -14.05 -2.61
N ALA A 152 -16.07 -14.47 -1.58
CA ALA A 152 -16.32 -14.07 -0.20
C ALA A 152 -16.19 -12.54 -0.04
N VAL A 153 -15.12 -11.93 -0.55
CA VAL A 153 -14.94 -10.46 -0.53
C VAL A 153 -16.10 -9.73 -1.25
N ALA A 154 -16.63 -10.29 -2.34
CA ALA A 154 -17.81 -9.73 -3.01
C ALA A 154 -19.07 -9.76 -2.14
N THR A 155 -19.26 -10.84 -1.35
CA THR A 155 -20.35 -10.96 -0.38
C THR A 155 -20.22 -9.90 0.72
N HIS A 156 -19.01 -9.69 1.25
CA HIS A 156 -18.75 -8.63 2.23
C HIS A 156 -19.01 -7.23 1.66
N ALA A 157 -18.59 -6.96 0.41
CA ALA A 157 -18.87 -5.70 -0.28
C ALA A 157 -20.38 -5.47 -0.47
N GLN A 158 -21.13 -6.51 -0.82
CA GLN A 158 -22.58 -6.43 -0.96
C GLN A 158 -23.26 -6.14 0.38
N ARG A 159 -22.81 -6.78 1.46
CA ARG A 159 -23.32 -6.52 2.80
C ARG A 159 -23.05 -5.08 3.22
N PHE A 160 -21.82 -4.60 3.04
CA PHE A 160 -21.42 -3.23 3.38
C PHE A 160 -22.27 -2.16 2.67
N LEU A 161 -22.67 -2.37 1.41
CA LEU A 161 -23.52 -1.41 0.68
C LEU A 161 -25.01 -1.45 1.07
N ARG A 162 -25.46 -2.47 1.80
CA ARG A 162 -26.86 -2.60 2.25
C ARG A 162 -27.08 -2.03 3.66
N GLU A 163 -26.01 -1.85 4.42
CA GLU A 163 -25.99 -1.21 5.74
C GLU A 163 -25.98 0.33 5.60
#